data_AF-A0A1H9RBZ4-F1
#
_entry.id   AF-A0A1H9RBZ4-F1
#
_cell.length_a   1.000
_cell.length_b   1.000
_cell.length_c   1.000
_cell.angle_alpha   90.00
_cell.angle_beta   90.00
_cell.angle_gamma   90.00
#
_symmetry.space_group_name_H-M   'P 1'
#
loop_
_entity.id
_entity.type
_entity.pdbx_description
1 polymer ?
#
loop_
_entity_poly.entity_id
_entity_poly.type
_entity_poly.pdbx_seq_one_letter_code
_entity_poly.pdbx_strand_id
1 'polypeptide(L)'
;MNLRGIVAVSGRPGLFKLVGQNKVGYILESLDQAKTKIVANMTNTKLASLEDITVYGEDEEIKLVDIFNRISAKGSTPDVKADGTTLRSFFNEVAPNHDVEKVYASDMKKIISWFNLLKDLPLFTEEAPEVPAADAETKIAEEKLDKKPKAAAKPANAKATTKTSAPAKKANMTSKKGV
;
A
#
# COMPACT_ATOMS: atom_id res chain seq x y z
N MET A 1 -4.59 -10.64 -19.14
CA MET A 1 -4.33 -11.07 -17.75
C MET A 1 -5.45 -10.58 -16.86
N ASN A 2 -5.98 -11.40 -15.93
CA ASN A 2 -7.04 -10.99 -15.02
C ASN A 2 -6.45 -10.75 -13.61
N LEU A 3 -6.45 -9.50 -13.16
CA LEU A 3 -5.96 -9.10 -11.83
C LEU A 3 -7.10 -8.80 -10.84
N ARG A 4 -8.34 -9.08 -11.24
CA ARG A 4 -9.53 -8.65 -10.51
C ARG A 4 -9.61 -9.33 -9.15
N GLY A 5 -9.83 -8.52 -8.12
CA GLY A 5 -9.90 -9.01 -6.73
C GLY A 5 -8.55 -9.41 -6.14
N ILE A 6 -7.43 -9.15 -6.81
CA ILE A 6 -6.09 -9.28 -6.24
C ILE A 6 -5.67 -7.92 -5.68
N VAL A 7 -5.25 -7.91 -4.42
CA VAL A 7 -4.88 -6.71 -3.68
C VAL A 7 -3.50 -6.85 -3.06
N ALA A 8 -2.74 -5.76 -3.09
CA ALA A 8 -1.55 -5.55 -2.30
C ALA A 8 -1.94 -4.87 -0.98
N VAL A 9 -1.38 -5.37 0.13
CA VAL A 9 -1.64 -4.85 1.47
C VAL A 9 -0.43 -4.06 1.94
N SER A 10 -0.62 -2.77 2.25
CA SER A 10 0.49 -1.95 2.76
C SER A 10 1.05 -2.53 4.07
N GLY A 11 2.37 -2.62 4.17
CA GLY A 11 3.07 -3.19 5.34
C GLY A 11 3.12 -4.71 5.38
N ARG A 12 2.52 -5.41 4.42
CA ARG A 12 2.63 -6.87 4.28
C ARG A 12 3.27 -7.23 2.94
N PRO A 13 4.32 -8.06 2.92
CA PRO A 13 4.85 -8.59 1.67
C PRO A 13 3.86 -9.58 1.04
N GLY A 14 3.91 -9.71 -0.28
CA GLY A 14 3.09 -10.65 -1.04
C GLY A 14 1.83 -10.03 -1.63
N LEU A 15 0.95 -10.92 -2.12
CA LEU A 15 -0.33 -10.58 -2.74
C LEU A 15 -1.44 -11.36 -2.05
N PHE A 16 -2.63 -10.77 -2.05
CA PHE A 16 -3.80 -11.35 -1.41
C PHE A 16 -5.01 -11.29 -2.34
N LYS A 17 -5.84 -12.32 -2.30
CA LYS A 17 -7.16 -12.32 -2.93
C LYS A 17 -8.19 -11.79 -1.94
N LEU A 18 -9.00 -10.83 -2.36
CA LEU A 18 -10.15 -10.37 -1.62
C LEU A 18 -11.24 -11.45 -1.68
N VAL A 19 -11.54 -12.07 -0.52
CA VAL A 19 -12.56 -13.11 -0.39
C VAL A 19 -13.90 -12.50 0.04
N GLY A 20 -13.87 -11.43 0.83
CA GLY A 20 -15.07 -10.71 1.25
C GLY A 20 -14.78 -9.60 2.24
N GLN A 21 -15.84 -8.99 2.77
CA GLN A 21 -15.76 -7.90 3.73
C GLN A 21 -16.72 -8.16 4.89
N ASN A 22 -16.31 -7.82 6.11
CA ASN A 22 -17.15 -7.84 7.31
C ASN A 22 -17.08 -6.47 8.02
N LYS A 23 -17.80 -6.32 9.14
CA LYS A 23 -17.81 -5.06 9.93
C LYS A 23 -16.45 -4.66 10.50
N VAL A 24 -15.52 -5.60 10.65
CA VAL A 24 -14.18 -5.38 11.22
C VAL A 24 -13.17 -5.02 10.13
N GLY A 25 -13.36 -5.52 8.91
CA GLY A 25 -12.49 -5.24 7.78
C GLY A 25 -12.64 -6.23 6.61
N TYR A 26 -11.60 -6.30 5.80
CA TYR A 26 -11.56 -7.16 4.62
C TYR A 26 -10.99 -8.54 4.96
N ILE A 27 -11.64 -9.59 4.46
CA ILE A 27 -11.18 -10.98 4.54
C ILE A 27 -10.34 -11.25 3.30
N LEU A 28 -9.05 -11.44 3.51
CA LEU A 28 -8.07 -11.63 2.45
C LEU A 28 -7.46 -13.04 2.56
N GLU A 29 -7.19 -13.67 1.43
CA GLU A 29 -6.49 -14.94 1.35
C GLU A 29 -5.13 -14.72 0.69
N SER A 30 -4.03 -15.13 1.33
CA SER A 30 -2.70 -15.01 0.73
C SER A 30 -2.62 -15.82 -0.55
N LEU A 31 -1.97 -15.28 -1.58
CA LEU A 31 -1.72 -15.99 -2.83
C LEU A 31 -0.51 -16.95 -2.76
N ASP A 32 0.14 -17.06 -1.60
CA ASP A 32 1.20 -18.03 -1.35
C ASP A 32 0.66 -19.47 -1.24
N GLN A 33 1.54 -20.48 -1.30
CA GLN A 33 1.18 -21.90 -1.16
C GLN A 33 0.38 -22.21 0.12
N ALA A 34 0.57 -21.43 1.18
CA ALA A 34 -0.10 -21.61 2.47
C ALA A 34 -1.58 -21.16 2.47
N LYS A 35 -2.03 -20.36 1.49
CA LYS A 35 -3.42 -19.84 1.37
C LYS A 35 -4.03 -19.40 2.70
N THR A 36 -3.24 -18.66 3.48
CA THR A 36 -3.63 -18.22 4.82
C THR A 36 -4.63 -17.09 4.73
N LYS A 37 -5.71 -17.19 5.51
CA LYS A 37 -6.73 -16.15 5.60
C LYS A 37 -6.35 -15.14 6.67
N ILE A 38 -6.36 -13.86 6.30
CA ILE A 38 -6.10 -12.75 7.20
C ILE A 38 -7.26 -11.75 7.15
N VAL A 39 -7.47 -11.06 8.27
CA VAL A 39 -8.43 -9.96 8.34
C VAL A 39 -7.65 -8.65 8.35
N ALA A 40 -7.78 -7.87 7.27
CA ALA A 40 -7.20 -6.55 7.15
C ALA A 40 -8.17 -5.51 7.71
N ASN A 41 -7.75 -4.79 8.74
CA ASN A 41 -8.58 -3.77 9.38
C ASN A 41 -8.80 -2.59 8.42
N MET A 42 -10.07 -2.22 8.19
CA MET A 42 -10.49 -1.16 7.27
C MET A 42 -9.84 0.20 7.55
N THR A 43 -9.64 0.53 8.82
CA THR A 43 -9.23 1.89 9.24
C THR A 43 -7.71 2.07 9.23
N ASN A 44 -6.96 0.98 9.40
CA ASN A 44 -5.50 1.04 9.53
C ASN A 44 -4.76 0.45 8.32
N THR A 45 -5.44 -0.38 7.53
CA THR A 45 -4.82 -1.10 6.42
C THR A 45 -5.21 -0.45 5.10
N LYS A 46 -4.21 -0.02 4.33
CA LYS A 46 -4.43 0.43 2.94
C LYS A 46 -4.34 -0.78 2.01
N LEU A 47 -5.42 -1.01 1.27
CA LEU A 47 -5.47 -1.98 0.17
C LEU A 47 -5.28 -1.25 -1.14
N ALA A 48 -4.42 -1.80 -2.00
CA ALA A 48 -4.26 -1.36 -3.37
C ALA A 48 -4.63 -2.51 -4.31
N SER A 49 -5.70 -2.34 -5.07
CA SER A 49 -6.12 -3.31 -6.09
C SER A 49 -5.10 -3.33 -7.22
N LEU A 50 -4.62 -4.51 -7.61
CA LEU A 50 -3.57 -4.62 -8.64
C LEU A 50 -4.02 -4.12 -10.01
N GLU A 51 -5.32 -4.16 -10.29
CA GLU A 51 -5.92 -3.64 -11.53
C GLU A 51 -5.90 -2.10 -11.61
N ASP A 52 -5.95 -1.43 -10.46
CA ASP A 52 -5.98 0.03 -10.36
C ASP A 52 -4.58 0.64 -10.19
N ILE A 53 -3.56 -0.17 -9.91
CA ILE A 53 -2.19 0.32 -9.76
C ILE A 53 -1.65 0.77 -11.12
N THR A 54 -1.22 2.02 -11.16
CA THR A 54 -0.47 2.60 -12.27
C THR A 54 0.96 2.90 -11.86
N VAL A 55 1.83 2.92 -12.87
CA VAL A 55 3.23 3.31 -12.77
C VAL A 55 3.36 4.67 -13.45
N TYR A 56 4.09 5.58 -12.81
CA TYR A 56 4.37 6.89 -13.40
C TYR A 56 5.09 6.72 -14.74
N GLY A 57 4.49 7.27 -15.80
CA GLY A 57 5.17 7.46 -17.08
C GLY A 57 5.59 8.91 -17.27
N GLU A 58 6.41 9.13 -18.30
CA GLU A 58 6.91 10.46 -18.66
C GLU A 58 5.77 11.38 -19.11
N ASP A 59 4.88 10.87 -19.97
CA ASP A 59 3.71 11.60 -20.49
C ASP A 59 2.38 11.08 -19.92
N GLU A 60 2.21 9.76 -19.84
CA GLU A 60 0.98 9.09 -19.42
C GLU A 60 1.24 7.99 -18.39
N GLU A 61 0.30 7.78 -17.49
CA GLU A 61 0.37 6.69 -16.51
C GLU A 61 0.25 5.32 -17.19
N ILE A 62 1.14 4.40 -16.82
CA ILE A 62 1.19 3.05 -17.39
C ILE A 62 0.48 2.10 -16.43
N LYS A 63 -0.56 1.40 -16.89
CA LYS A 63 -1.24 0.41 -16.06
C LYS A 63 -0.34 -0.78 -15.75
N LEU A 64 -0.38 -1.26 -14.50
CA LEU A 64 0.40 -2.43 -14.09
C LEU A 64 0.05 -3.68 -14.91
N VAL A 65 -1.21 -3.82 -15.30
CA VAL A 65 -1.70 -4.90 -16.18
C VAL A 65 -0.92 -4.97 -17.48
N ASP A 66 -0.64 -3.81 -18.10
CA ASP A 66 0.07 -3.75 -19.38
C ASP A 66 1.54 -4.13 -19.23
N ILE A 67 2.16 -3.70 -18.12
CA ILE A 67 3.53 -4.09 -17.77
C ILE A 67 3.62 -5.60 -17.57
N PHE A 68 2.68 -6.20 -16.82
CA PHE A 68 2.66 -7.65 -16.63
C PHE A 68 2.41 -8.41 -17.93
N ASN A 69 1.53 -7.92 -18.82
CA ASN A 69 1.33 -8.54 -20.13
C ASN A 69 2.63 -8.54 -20.96
N ARG A 70 3.39 -7.44 -20.94
CA ARG A 70 4.69 -7.35 -21.62
C ARG A 70 5.74 -8.27 -21.00
N ILE A 71 5.80 -8.36 -19.67
CA ILE A 71 6.67 -9.31 -18.96
C ILE A 71 6.31 -10.75 -19.35
N SER A 72 5.02 -11.09 -19.38
CA SER A 72 4.54 -12.41 -19.77
C SER A 72 4.89 -12.75 -21.22
N ALA A 73 4.76 -11.78 -22.13
CA ALA A 73 5.13 -11.96 -23.54
C ALA A 73 6.63 -12.20 -23.72
N LYS A 74 7.47 -11.59 -22.86
CA LYS A 74 8.92 -11.81 -22.83
C LYS A 74 9.28 -13.18 -22.24
N GLY A 75 8.47 -13.72 -21.33
CA GLY A 75 8.62 -15.06 -20.74
C GLY A 75 9.81 -15.23 -19.78
N SER A 76 10.59 -14.17 -19.55
CA SER A 76 11.76 -14.18 -18.67
C SER A 76 11.72 -12.98 -17.74
N THR A 77 11.99 -13.23 -16.46
CA THR A 77 12.08 -12.22 -15.41
C THR A 77 13.42 -12.32 -14.70
N PRO A 78 14.10 -11.20 -14.42
CA PRO A 78 15.31 -11.21 -13.61
C PRO A 78 15.00 -11.62 -12.17
N ASP A 79 16.05 -12.03 -11.44
CA ASP A 79 15.92 -12.27 -10.00
C ASP A 79 15.58 -10.96 -9.28
N VAL A 80 14.66 -11.02 -8.32
CA VAL A 80 14.25 -9.90 -7.47
C VAL A 80 15.43 -9.36 -6.65
N LYS A 81 16.43 -10.21 -6.41
CA LYS A 81 17.68 -9.85 -5.69
C LYS A 81 18.79 -9.34 -6.61
N ALA A 82 18.57 -9.25 -7.91
CA ALA A 82 19.56 -8.72 -8.85
C ALA A 82 19.91 -7.25 -8.54
N ASP A 83 21.03 -6.81 -9.10
CA ASP A 83 21.48 -5.42 -9.01
C ASP A 83 20.43 -4.45 -9.54
N GLY A 84 20.39 -3.24 -8.95
CA GLY A 84 19.44 -2.21 -9.35
C GLY A 84 19.54 -1.82 -10.83
N THR A 85 20.73 -1.92 -11.42
CA THR A 85 20.97 -1.68 -12.85
C THR A 85 20.29 -2.73 -13.71
N THR A 86 20.43 -4.02 -13.37
CA THR A 86 19.79 -5.12 -14.10
C THR A 86 18.27 -5.01 -14.06
N LEU A 87 17.73 -4.68 -12.89
CA LEU A 87 16.30 -4.47 -12.70
C LEU A 87 15.80 -3.28 -13.53
N ARG A 88 16.54 -2.17 -13.57
CA ARG A 88 16.21 -1.00 -14.40
C ARG A 88 16.27 -1.31 -15.89
N SER A 89 17.31 -1.98 -16.36
CA SER A 89 17.42 -2.37 -17.77
C SER A 89 16.24 -3.24 -18.19
N PHE A 90 15.87 -4.22 -17.37
CA PHE A 90 14.69 -5.03 -17.61
C PHE A 90 13.39 -4.21 -17.58
N PHE A 91 13.26 -3.30 -16.61
CA PHE A 91 12.07 -2.48 -16.46
C PHE A 91 11.89 -1.51 -17.64
N ASN A 92 12.98 -0.96 -18.19
CA ASN A 92 12.97 -0.16 -19.41
C ASN A 92 12.48 -0.96 -20.63
N GLU A 93 12.78 -2.25 -20.72
CA GLU A 93 12.28 -3.07 -21.84
C GLU A 93 10.78 -3.33 -21.75
N VAL A 94 10.25 -3.52 -20.54
CA VAL A 94 8.81 -3.81 -20.35
C VAL A 94 7.96 -2.55 -20.18
N ALA A 95 8.56 -1.44 -19.75
CA ALA A 95 7.91 -0.15 -19.58
C ALA A 95 8.82 0.97 -20.10
N PRO A 96 9.04 1.10 -21.42
CA PRO A 96 10.01 2.06 -21.97
C PRO A 96 9.70 3.53 -21.66
N ASN A 97 8.42 3.86 -21.43
CA ASN A 97 7.97 5.24 -21.20
C ASN A 97 7.81 5.56 -19.70
N HIS A 98 8.41 4.78 -18.80
CA HIS A 98 8.26 5.00 -17.37
C HIS A 98 9.15 6.15 -16.87
N ASP A 99 8.67 6.89 -15.87
CA ASP A 99 9.43 7.95 -15.22
C ASP A 99 10.52 7.36 -14.30
N VAL A 100 11.78 7.47 -14.71
CA VAL A 100 12.94 6.91 -14.00
C VAL A 100 13.21 7.59 -12.64
N GLU A 101 12.73 8.83 -12.46
CA GLU A 101 12.90 9.59 -11.21
C GLU A 101 11.85 9.19 -10.17
N LYS A 102 10.62 8.90 -10.61
CA LYS A 102 9.54 8.49 -9.70
C LYS A 102 9.45 6.99 -9.46
N VAL A 103 9.93 6.18 -10.39
CA VAL A 103 9.93 4.72 -10.26
C VAL A 103 11.23 4.26 -9.61
N TYR A 104 11.17 4.05 -8.30
CA TYR A 104 12.32 3.59 -7.52
C TYR A 104 12.61 2.10 -7.75
N ALA A 105 13.86 1.70 -7.51
CA ALA A 105 14.27 0.29 -7.59
C ALA A 105 13.42 -0.63 -6.69
N SER A 106 12.91 -0.12 -5.57
CA SER A 106 12.01 -0.85 -4.67
C SER A 106 10.67 -1.17 -5.33
N ASP A 107 10.13 -0.28 -6.16
CA ASP A 107 8.87 -0.50 -6.86
C ASP A 107 9.05 -1.48 -8.01
N MET A 108 10.16 -1.38 -8.75
CA MET A 108 10.53 -2.39 -9.76
C MET A 108 10.65 -3.79 -9.12
N LYS A 109 11.36 -3.90 -8.00
CA LYS A 109 11.48 -5.17 -7.25
C LYS A 109 10.13 -5.71 -6.82
N LYS A 110 9.25 -4.83 -6.34
CA LYS A 110 7.90 -5.18 -5.91
C LYS A 110 7.07 -5.71 -7.08
N ILE A 111 7.08 -5.02 -8.22
CA ILE A 111 6.37 -5.41 -9.45
C ILE A 111 6.87 -6.77 -9.95
N ILE A 112 8.19 -6.98 -10.03
CA ILE A 112 8.77 -8.24 -10.50
C ILE A 112 8.46 -9.39 -9.52
N SER A 113 8.50 -9.13 -8.21
CA SER A 113 8.11 -10.10 -7.18
C SER A 113 6.64 -10.50 -7.31
N TRP A 114 5.74 -9.53 -7.51
CA TRP A 114 4.33 -9.78 -7.75
C TRP A 114 4.09 -10.60 -9.02
N PHE A 115 4.76 -10.26 -10.12
CA PHE A 115 4.67 -11.06 -11.35
C PHE A 115 5.12 -12.51 -11.12
N ASN A 116 6.24 -12.71 -10.40
CA ASN A 116 6.74 -14.04 -10.08
C ASN A 116 5.78 -14.85 -9.20
N LEU A 117 5.05 -14.21 -8.29
CA LEU A 117 4.00 -14.88 -7.52
C LEU A 117 2.80 -15.26 -8.41
N LEU A 118 2.44 -14.40 -9.35
CA LEU A 118 1.26 -14.59 -10.19
C LEU A 118 1.49 -15.62 -11.30
N LYS A 119 2.68 -15.67 -11.91
CA LYS A 119 2.98 -16.57 -13.05
C LYS A 119 2.83 -18.05 -12.71
N ASP A 120 3.08 -18.41 -11.44
CA ASP A 120 3.03 -19.79 -10.96
C ASP A 120 1.62 -20.22 -10.54
N LEU A 121 0.66 -19.28 -10.52
CA LEU A 121 -0.71 -19.54 -10.11
C LEU A 121 -1.63 -19.79 -11.33
N PRO A 122 -2.58 -20.74 -11.24
CA PRO A 122 -3.55 -20.99 -12.31
C PRO A 122 -4.51 -19.81 -12.56
N LEU A 123 -4.53 -18.80 -11.68
CA LEU A 123 -5.19 -17.52 -11.89
C LEU A 123 -4.60 -16.72 -13.07
N PHE A 124 -3.40 -17.10 -13.54
CA PHE A 124 -2.77 -16.53 -14.73
C PHE A 124 -3.47 -16.96 -16.03
N THR A 125 -4.23 -18.06 -16.00
CA THR A 125 -4.92 -18.68 -17.14
C THR A 125 -6.44 -18.70 -17.02
N GLU A 126 -7.00 -18.60 -15.82
CA GLU A 126 -8.45 -18.74 -15.61
C GLU A 126 -9.13 -17.38 -15.37
N GLU A 127 -10.11 -17.08 -16.22
CA GLU A 127 -11.07 -16.00 -16.03
C GLU A 127 -11.90 -16.32 -14.77
N ALA A 128 -11.65 -15.60 -13.68
CA ALA A 128 -12.30 -15.90 -12.40
C ALA A 128 -13.83 -15.70 -12.49
N PRO A 129 -14.62 -16.58 -11.86
CA PRO A 129 -16.07 -16.43 -11.80
C PRO A 129 -16.43 -15.13 -11.10
N GLU A 130 -17.48 -14.46 -11.60
CA GLU A 130 -18.07 -13.26 -11.02
C GLU A 130 -18.28 -13.43 -9.52
N VAL A 131 -17.43 -12.80 -8.71
CA VAL A 131 -17.79 -12.46 -7.34
C VAL A 131 -18.94 -11.45 -7.44
N PRO A 132 -20.13 -11.75 -6.89
CA PRO A 132 -21.22 -10.81 -6.93
C PRO A 132 -20.81 -9.60 -6.11
N ALA A 133 -20.64 -8.47 -6.81
CA ALA A 133 -20.60 -7.16 -6.22
C ALA A 133 -21.98 -6.88 -5.61
N ALA A 134 -22.23 -7.40 -4.41
CA ALA A 134 -23.37 -7.01 -3.61
C ALA A 134 -23.03 -5.69 -2.91
N ASP A 135 -23.48 -4.61 -3.55
CA ASP A 135 -24.11 -3.44 -2.92
C ASP A 135 -23.28 -2.65 -1.89
N ALA A 136 -22.50 -1.67 -2.36
CA ALA A 136 -22.02 -0.57 -1.52
C ALA A 136 -21.82 0.74 -2.31
N GLU A 137 -22.78 1.09 -3.18
CA GLU A 137 -22.89 2.42 -3.75
C GLU A 137 -24.37 2.84 -3.82
N THR A 138 -24.95 3.33 -2.71
CA THR A 138 -25.84 4.50 -2.73
C THR A 138 -26.15 5.02 -1.32
N LYS A 139 -26.32 6.35 -1.24
CA LYS A 139 -26.82 7.19 -0.13
C LYS A 139 -25.78 7.76 0.82
N ILE A 140 -25.13 8.84 0.38
CA ILE A 140 -25.37 10.16 1.01
C ILE A 140 -24.88 11.27 0.07
N ALA A 141 -25.80 11.73 -0.79
CA ALA A 141 -25.78 13.08 -1.32
C ALA A 141 -26.53 13.99 -0.34
N GLU A 142 -25.85 15.05 0.06
CA GLU A 142 -26.34 16.39 0.40
C GLU A 142 -27.79 16.58 0.86
N GLU A 143 -27.97 17.05 2.11
CA GLU A 143 -28.74 18.28 2.32
C GLU A 143 -28.23 19.07 3.54
N LYS A 144 -27.96 20.36 3.29
CA LYS A 144 -27.72 21.47 4.22
C LYS A 144 -28.74 21.54 5.35
N LEU A 145 -28.33 22.10 6.50
CA LEU A 145 -28.89 23.37 6.99
C LEU A 145 -28.18 23.90 8.24
N ASP A 146 -27.54 25.04 8.02
CA ASP A 146 -27.23 26.10 8.98
C ASP A 146 -28.21 26.24 10.15
N LYS A 147 -27.67 26.43 11.36
CA LYS A 147 -28.14 27.44 12.33
C LYS A 147 -27.10 27.68 13.43
N LYS A 148 -26.38 28.80 13.30
CA LYS A 148 -25.91 29.67 14.40
C LYS A 148 -26.99 30.78 14.53
N PRO A 149 -27.42 31.26 15.72
CA PRO A 149 -26.55 32.12 16.54
C PRO A 149 -26.78 32.24 18.08
N LYS A 150 -25.66 32.47 18.78
CA LYS A 150 -25.38 33.56 19.77
C LYS A 150 -25.98 33.53 21.19
N ALA A 151 -25.08 33.52 22.20
CA ALA A 151 -24.90 34.52 23.29
C ALA A 151 -23.99 33.91 24.39
N ALA A 152 -22.74 34.35 24.56
CA ALA A 152 -22.27 35.48 25.39
C ALA A 152 -22.27 35.21 26.92
N ALA A 153 -21.07 35.02 27.51
CA ALA A 153 -20.60 35.69 28.74
C ALA A 153 -19.23 35.11 29.21
N LYS A 154 -18.23 36.00 29.28
CA LYS A 154 -17.02 35.93 30.14
C LYS A 154 -17.36 36.71 31.44
N PRO A 155 -16.53 36.85 32.50
CA PRO A 155 -15.36 36.08 33.00
C PRO A 155 -15.48 35.70 34.50
N ALA A 156 -14.62 34.82 35.03
CA ALA A 156 -14.12 34.97 36.40
C ALA A 156 -12.82 34.19 36.64
N ASN A 157 -11.91 34.91 37.27
CA ASN A 157 -10.54 34.64 37.66
C ASN A 157 -10.43 33.68 38.85
N ALA A 158 -9.48 32.74 38.84
CA ALA A 158 -8.84 32.25 40.07
C ALA A 158 -7.38 31.86 39.78
N LYS A 159 -6.53 32.43 40.61
CA LYS A 159 -5.07 32.58 40.53
C LYS A 159 -4.41 31.52 41.40
N ALA A 160 -3.15 31.19 41.06
CA ALA A 160 -2.09 30.66 41.95
C ALA A 160 -2.24 29.18 42.41
N THR A 161 -1.21 28.32 42.52
CA THR A 161 0.25 28.50 42.58
C THR A 161 0.98 27.14 42.57
N THR A 162 2.02 27.03 41.75
CA THR A 162 3.38 26.49 42.05
C THR A 162 3.68 24.98 42.29
N LYS A 163 4.92 24.65 41.83
CA LYS A 163 5.86 23.57 42.18
C LYS A 163 5.88 22.38 41.21
N THR A 164 6.71 22.42 40.16
CA THR A 164 8.17 22.13 40.11
C THR A 164 8.50 20.66 40.29
N SER A 165 8.87 19.97 39.20
CA SER A 165 10.05 19.08 39.14
C SER A 165 10.23 18.52 37.72
N ALA A 166 11.25 19.02 37.03
CA ALA A 166 11.84 18.40 35.84
C ALA A 166 13.22 17.85 36.23
N PRO A 167 13.60 16.61 35.87
CA PRO A 167 14.93 16.11 36.19
C PRO A 167 15.97 16.44 35.11
N ALA A 168 17.05 17.06 35.59
CA ALA A 168 18.46 16.82 35.30
C ALA A 168 18.98 16.85 33.84
N LYS A 169 19.59 17.99 33.48
CA LYS A 169 20.85 18.02 32.71
C LYS A 169 22.00 18.32 33.68
N LYS A 170 22.98 17.42 33.80
CA LYS A 170 24.38 17.77 34.07
C LYS A 170 25.30 16.76 33.39
N ALA A 171 25.99 17.26 32.36
CA ALA A 171 27.21 16.69 31.86
C ALA A 171 28.32 16.91 32.89
N ASN A 172 29.18 15.91 33.11
CA ASN A 172 30.57 16.16 33.44
C ASN A 172 31.44 15.03 32.88
N MET A 173 32.44 15.43 32.08
CA MET A 173 33.54 14.61 31.57
C MET A 173 34.53 14.29 32.70
N THR A 174 35.08 13.08 32.73
CA THR A 174 36.54 12.84 32.69
C THR A 174 36.89 11.40 33.06
N SER A 175 37.52 10.77 32.07
CA SER A 175 38.43 9.64 32.01
C SER A 175 39.08 9.14 33.32
N LYS A 176 39.21 7.81 33.42
CA LYS A 176 40.49 7.04 33.34
C LYS A 176 40.44 5.83 34.29
N LYS A 177 40.25 4.64 33.73
CA LYS A 177 40.41 3.35 34.40
C LYS A 177 41.82 2.84 34.08
N GLY A 178 42.62 2.55 35.11
CA GLY A 178 43.95 1.97 34.96
C GLY A 178 44.46 1.42 36.29
N VAL A 179 44.94 0.17 36.22
CA VAL A 179 45.49 -0.73 37.25
C VAL A 179 44.45 -1.44 38.10
#